data_AF-A0AAN5CKB4-F1
#
_entry.id   AF-A0AAN5CKB4-F1
#
_cell.length_a   1.000
_cell.length_b   1.000
_cell.length_c   1.000
_cell.angle_alpha   90.00
_cell.angle_beta   90.00
_cell.angle_gamma   90.00
#
_symmetry.space_group_name_H-M   'P 1'
#
loop_
_entity.id
_entity.type
_entity.pdbx_description
1 polymer ?
#
loop_
_entity_poly.entity_id
_entity_poly.type
_entity_poly.pdbx_seq_one_letter_code
_entity_poly.pdbx_strand_id
1 'polypeptide(L)'
;VFLFLVVLFFRTSESYKILVYNPKFAHSHTNFVARMADILVEAGHEVTTLMPEIDPALKDCTRKSNIIRVNQSAQTAILLHDFR
;
A
#
# COMPACT_ATOMS: atom_id res chain seq x y z
N VAL A 1 21.74 -35.21 -13.65
CA VAL A 1 20.81 -35.83 -12.68
C VAL A 1 20.62 -34.96 -11.44
N PHE A 2 21.67 -34.64 -10.68
CA PHE A 2 21.58 -33.82 -9.45
C PHE A 2 20.92 -32.44 -9.66
N LEU A 3 21.30 -31.71 -10.71
CA LEU A 3 20.70 -30.41 -11.06
C LEU A 3 19.19 -30.51 -11.37
N PHE A 4 18.75 -31.61 -11.97
CA PHE A 4 17.35 -31.83 -12.32
C PHE A 4 16.48 -32.08 -11.07
N LEU A 5 17.04 -32.76 -10.06
CA LEU A 5 16.38 -32.95 -8.78
C LEU A 5 16.19 -31.63 -8.02
N VAL A 6 17.16 -30.71 -8.10
CA VAL A 6 17.07 -29.39 -7.46
C VAL A 6 15.92 -28.55 -8.04
N VAL A 7 15.66 -28.62 -9.34
CA VAL A 7 14.55 -27.89 -10.00
C VAL A 7 13.19 -28.35 -9.51
N LEU A 8 13.01 -29.63 -9.17
CA LEU A 8 11.75 -30.18 -8.67
C LEU A 8 11.35 -29.67 -7.27
N PHE A 9 12.29 -29.12 -6.50
CA PHE A 9 12.02 -28.52 -5.19
C PHE A 9 11.59 -27.04 -5.27
N PHE A 10 11.72 -26.39 -6.43
CA PHE A 10 11.22 -25.03 -6.60
C PHE A 10 9.70 -25.04 -6.73
N ARG A 11 9.01 -24.63 -5.67
CA ARG A 11 7.59 -24.26 -5.74
C ARG A 11 7.48 -22.96 -6.51
N THR A 12 6.57 -22.90 -7.49
CA THR A 12 6.17 -21.63 -8.12
C THR A 12 5.41 -20.79 -7.09
N SER A 13 5.99 -19.67 -6.65
CA SER A 13 5.27 -18.69 -5.84
C SER A 13 4.48 -17.79 -6.78
N GLU A 14 3.16 -17.66 -6.54
CA GLU A 14 2.35 -16.72 -7.32
C GLU A 14 2.49 -15.29 -6.77
N SER A 15 2.88 -14.38 -7.66
CA SER A 15 2.86 -12.94 -7.35
C SER A 15 1.46 -12.40 -7.58
N TYR A 16 0.73 -12.14 -6.49
CA TYR A 16 -0.59 -11.52 -6.56
C TYR A 16 -0.51 -10.02 -6.88
N LYS A 17 -1.55 -9.51 -7.56
CA LYS A 17 -1.79 -8.09 -7.75
C LYS A 17 -2.71 -7.58 -6.65
N ILE A 18 -2.15 -6.83 -5.69
CA ILE A 18 -2.85 -6.42 -4.49
C ILE A 18 -3.08 -4.90 -4.53
N LEU A 19 -4.34 -4.48 -4.39
CA LEU A 19 -4.71 -3.08 -4.21
C LEU A 19 -4.94 -2.78 -2.73
N VAL A 20 -4.11 -1.94 -2.14
CA VAL A 20 -4.22 -1.50 -0.75
C VAL A 20 -4.89 -0.13 -0.71
N TYR A 21 -6.01 -0.01 0.01
CA TYR A 21 -6.67 1.26 0.23
C TYR A 21 -6.13 1.92 1.51
N ASN A 22 -5.49 3.08 1.38
CA ASN A 22 -4.85 3.78 2.50
C ASN A 22 -5.17 5.29 2.49
N PRO A 23 -6.34 5.71 3.00
CA PRO A 23 -6.69 7.12 3.06
C PRO A 23 -5.83 7.86 4.09
N LYS A 24 -5.28 9.01 3.67
CA LYS A 24 -4.45 9.88 4.52
C LYS A 24 -5.30 10.68 5.50
N PHE A 25 -5.78 10.04 6.56
CA PHE A 25 -6.58 10.70 7.60
C PHE A 25 -5.92 10.72 8.98
N ALA A 26 -5.20 9.67 9.36
CA ALA A 26 -4.52 9.60 10.65
C ALA A 26 -3.17 8.90 10.53
N HIS A 27 -2.13 9.49 11.11
CA HIS A 27 -0.73 9.04 10.96
C HIS A 27 -0.51 7.58 11.38
N SER A 28 -1.12 7.14 12.48
CA SER A 28 -0.97 5.75 12.97
C SER A 28 -1.63 4.74 12.03
N HIS A 29 -2.84 5.04 11.56
CA HIS A 29 -3.58 4.21 10.60
C HIS A 29 -2.85 4.12 9.28
N THR A 30 -2.43 5.26 8.72
CA THR A 30 -1.68 5.30 7.46
C THR A 30 -0.37 4.56 7.54
N ASN A 31 0.34 4.66 8.67
CA ASN A 31 1.61 3.97 8.89
C ASN A 31 1.44 2.45 9.09
N PHE A 32 0.37 2.00 9.75
CA PHE A 32 0.06 0.58 9.87
C PHE A 32 -0.22 -0.04 8.51
N VAL A 33 -1.11 0.57 7.73
CA VAL A 33 -1.49 0.09 6.39
C VAL A 33 -0.31 0.16 5.42
N ALA A 34 0.48 1.23 5.48
CA ALA A 34 1.71 1.35 4.69
C ALA A 34 2.73 0.24 4.98
N ARG A 35 2.93 -0.11 6.26
CA ARG A 35 3.83 -1.21 6.63
C ARG A 35 3.31 -2.56 6.13
N MET A 36 1.99 -2.80 6.17
CA MET A 36 1.43 -4.01 5.57
C MET A 36 1.68 -4.07 4.06
N ALA A 37 1.49 -2.95 3.34
CA ALA A 37 1.76 -2.88 1.90
C ALA A 37 3.24 -3.16 1.59
N ASP A 38 4.16 -2.58 2.36
CA ASP A 38 5.60 -2.78 2.17
C ASP A 38 6.02 -4.24 2.44
N ILE A 39 5.44 -4.91 3.46
CA ILE A 39 5.66 -6.35 3.74
C ILE A 39 5.16 -7.22 2.57
N LEU A 40 4.01 -6.90 1.98
CA LEU A 40 3.48 -7.64 0.83
C LEU A 40 4.37 -7.49 -0.41
N VAL A 41 4.96 -6.32 -0.63
CA VAL A 41 5.98 -6.12 -1.68
C VAL A 41 7.23 -6.97 -1.40
N GLU A 42 7.70 -6.98 -0.15
CA GLU A 42 8.86 -7.80 0.27
C GLU A 42 8.61 -9.31 0.09
N ALA A 43 7.37 -9.76 0.27
CA ALA A 43 6.95 -11.13 -0.01
C ALA A 43 6.91 -11.49 -1.51
N GLY A 44 7.13 -10.51 -2.41
CA GLY A 44 7.19 -10.71 -3.85
C GLY A 44 5.88 -10.45 -4.59
N HIS A 45 4.91 -9.77 -3.98
CA HIS A 45 3.65 -9.39 -4.63
C HIS A 45 3.74 -8.03 -5.35
N GLU A 46 2.92 -7.86 -6.40
CA GLU A 46 2.72 -6.59 -7.09
C GLU A 46 1.69 -5.77 -6.30
N VAL A 47 2.14 -4.84 -5.47
CA VAL A 47 1.26 -4.05 -4.60
C VAL A 47 1.12 -2.62 -5.10
N THR A 48 -0.13 -2.17 -5.20
CA THR A 48 -0.48 -0.78 -5.49
C THR A 48 -1.29 -0.22 -4.33
N THR A 49 -0.87 0.92 -3.78
CA THR A 49 -1.58 1.65 -2.73
C THR A 49 -2.38 2.79 -3.35
N LEU A 50 -3.70 2.71 -3.24
CA LEU A 50 -4.62 3.82 -3.52
C LEU A 50 -4.67 4.72 -2.28
N MET A 51 -4.24 5.96 -2.44
CA MET A 51 -4.02 6.90 -1.36
C MET A 51 -4.84 8.18 -1.56
N PRO A 52 -6.11 8.19 -1.13
CA PRO A 52 -6.89 9.41 -1.06
C PRO A 52 -6.33 10.38 -0.02
N GLU A 53 -6.20 11.64 -0.39
CA GLU A 53 -5.77 12.71 0.49
C GLU A 53 -6.98 13.25 1.25
N ILE A 54 -7.11 12.88 2.54
CA ILE A 54 -8.14 13.44 3.42
C ILE A 54 -7.58 14.62 4.20
N ASP A 55 -6.41 14.48 4.83
CA ASP A 55 -5.66 15.56 5.46
C ASP A 55 -4.33 15.79 4.69
N PRO A 56 -4.20 16.91 3.96
CA PRO A 56 -2.99 17.24 3.21
C PRO A 56 -1.75 17.45 4.11
N ALA A 57 -1.92 17.73 5.40
CA ALA A 57 -0.80 17.94 6.32
C ALA A 57 -0.07 16.64 6.70
N LEU A 58 -0.70 15.48 6.47
CA LEU A 58 -0.10 14.18 6.75
C LEU A 58 0.96 13.80 5.71
N LYS A 59 2.07 13.26 6.20
CA LYS A 59 3.16 12.74 5.35
C LYS A 59 2.83 11.34 4.86
N ASP A 60 3.43 10.99 3.72
CA ASP A 60 3.32 9.64 3.16
C ASP A 60 4.11 8.64 4.03
N CYS A 61 3.49 7.49 4.32
CA CYS A 61 4.09 6.48 5.18
C CYS A 61 4.61 5.23 4.43
N THR A 62 4.16 4.96 3.20
CA THR A 62 4.62 3.79 2.41
C THR A 62 5.88 4.11 1.64
N ARG A 63 6.79 3.13 1.49
CA ARG A 63 8.07 3.34 0.81
C ARG A 63 8.32 2.42 -0.38
N LYS A 64 7.58 1.31 -0.51
CA LYS A 64 7.88 0.25 -1.49
C LYS A 64 6.77 -0.04 -2.49
N SER A 65 5.51 0.19 -2.15
CA SER A 65 4.38 -0.07 -3.06
C SER A 65 4.23 1.01 -4.14
N ASN A 66 3.61 0.67 -5.27
CA ASN A 66 3.20 1.65 -6.28
C ASN A 66 2.12 2.56 -5.70
N ILE A 67 2.11 3.86 -6.00
CA ILE A 67 1.18 4.80 -5.37
C ILE A 67 0.26 5.44 -6.42
N ILE A 68 -1.05 5.32 -6.19
CA ILE A 68 -2.07 6.10 -6.90
C ILE A 68 -2.63 7.12 -5.92
N ARG A 69 -2.37 8.41 -6.18
CA ARG A 69 -2.90 9.50 -5.34
C ARG A 69 -4.25 9.97 -5.86
N VAL A 70 -5.18 10.21 -4.95
CA VAL A 70 -6.44 10.88 -5.24
C VAL A 70 -6.48 12.15 -4.42
N ASN A 71 -6.41 13.30 -5.10
CA ASN A 71 -6.40 14.61 -4.44
C ASN A 71 -7.70 14.84 -3.65
N GLN A 72 -7.60 15.64 -2.59
CA GLN A 72 -8.74 16.01 -1.76
C GLN A 72 -9.81 16.74 -2.59
N SER A 73 -11.07 16.34 -2.44
CA SER A 73 -12.21 17.05 -3.04
C SER A 73 -12.65 18.24 -2.17
N ALA A 74 -13.37 19.21 -2.76
CA ALA A 74 -13.93 20.34 -1.99
C ALA A 74 -14.84 19.89 -0.85
N GLN A 75 -15.64 18.83 -1.06
CA GLN A 75 -16.51 18.26 -0.03
C GLN A 75 -15.71 17.64 1.11
N THR A 76 -14.63 16.93 0.78
CA THR A 76 -13.72 16.34 1.78
C THR A 76 -13.00 17.41 2.59
N ALA A 77 -12.63 18.54 1.97
CA ALA A 77 -12.01 19.67 2.67
C ALA A 77 -12.96 20.32 3.68
N ILE A 78 -14.24 20.50 3.31
CA ILE A 78 -15.27 21.01 4.22
C ILE A 78 -15.47 20.06 5.40
N LEU A 79 -15.61 18.76 5.13
CA LEU A 79 -15.75 17.76 6.19
C LEU A 79 -14.55 17.74 7.13
N LEU A 80 -13.32 17.79 6.60
CA LEU A 80 -12.12 17.83 7.44
C LEU A 80 -12.12 19.05 8.37
N HIS A 81 -12.53 20.21 7.87
CA HIS A 81 -12.67 21.42 8.69
C HIS A 81 -13.70 21.23 9.81
N ASP A 82 -14.84 20.60 9.52
CA ASP A 82 -15.90 20.36 10.52
C ASP A 82 -15.51 19.34 11.59
N PHE A 83 -14.61 18.40 11.26
CA PHE A 83 -14.11 17.38 12.20
C PHE A 83 -12.96 17.86 13.10
N ARG A 84 -12.34 19.01 12.82
CA ARG A 84 -11.13 19.51 13.49
C ARG A 84 -11.45 20.58 14.53
#